data_AF-A0A3M1APJ3-F1
#
_entry.id   AF-A0A3M1APJ3-F1
#
_cell.length_a   1.000
_cell.length_b   1.000
_cell.length_c   1.000
_cell.angle_alpha   90.00
_cell.angle_beta   90.00
_cell.angle_gamma   90.00
#
_symmetry.space_group_name_H-M   'P 1'
#
loop_
_entity.id
_entity.type
_entity.pdbx_description
1 polymer ?
#
loop_
_entity_poly.entity_id
_entity_poly.type
_entity_poly.pdbx_seq_one_letter_code
_entity_poly.pdbx_strand_id
1 'polypeptide(L)'
;FWDSWAGSISWQEAYDKVDFNRNGISDNSETKNLADQLWREGNQRIVQKLREKTPAGKIVVAHEASAYEVSYLNGWGDEDWEGSNWSWFFSNFWQVYRKQAVAPRVSFLEARGEPENFQRMRFGLTTACLVDAYFGMDDGNFAHRYTYIYDEYLANLGQPTSEPEELPGKKGVYVRYFSNGVVITNASGSRQTVTASDLRGGPFYRFLGGQQPEFNNGKKFTSITLEGTISANRQTGDGILLFKKPVTLIAPIIVDNVARNMTSPGSQPARFIGDWQQQDQGKVKQTNAFALNYGWDEFGAPYAVTFAGHGENQAIYTPTIGVSGEYDVYEWHPFHGNADSDFQEAIDVPYVIVHARGTTTGVIDQSKNQGQWNFLGRFYFNRGQSGSITISNKVSTGFVLADAFKFVHVSNTSRADTTPPFPPTGVKVEHK
;
A
#
# COMPACT_ATOMS: atom_id res chain seq x y z
N PHE A 1 8.90 -15.10 -1.55
CA PHE A 1 8.19 -14.91 -2.82
C PHE A 1 9.16 -15.21 -3.95
N TRP A 2 8.71 -15.87 -5.01
CA TRP A 2 9.49 -16.11 -6.21
C TRP A 2 8.83 -15.34 -7.35
N ASP A 3 9.49 -14.26 -7.75
CA ASP A 3 9.17 -13.51 -8.96
C ASP A 3 9.55 -14.38 -10.18
N SER A 4 8.72 -14.32 -11.22
CA SER A 4 8.88 -15.05 -12.50
C SER A 4 8.78 -16.59 -12.39
N TRP A 5 7.67 -17.08 -11.82
CA TRP A 5 7.37 -18.51 -11.70
C TRP A 5 6.42 -18.99 -12.79
N ALA A 6 6.94 -19.73 -13.78
CA ALA A 6 6.14 -20.20 -14.90
C ALA A 6 5.88 -21.71 -14.84
N GLY A 7 4.64 -22.14 -15.10
CA GLY A 7 4.28 -23.56 -15.25
C GLY A 7 4.62 -24.19 -16.60
N SER A 8 5.16 -23.37 -17.52
CA SER A 8 5.55 -23.73 -18.87
C SER A 8 6.68 -22.81 -19.31
N ILE A 9 7.54 -23.32 -20.18
CA ILE A 9 8.58 -22.56 -20.89
C ILE A 9 8.30 -22.49 -22.40
N SER A 10 7.09 -22.84 -22.83
CA SER A 10 6.70 -22.84 -24.26
C SER A 10 6.82 -21.48 -24.96
N TRP A 11 6.87 -20.39 -24.19
CA TRP A 11 7.06 -19.02 -24.65
C TRP A 11 8.53 -18.64 -24.91
N GLN A 12 9.48 -19.49 -24.50
CA GLN A 12 10.91 -19.26 -24.73
C GLN A 12 11.29 -19.57 -26.18
N GLU A 13 12.12 -18.70 -26.79
CA GLU A 13 12.58 -18.88 -28.17
C GLU A 13 13.32 -20.22 -28.40
N ALA A 14 13.93 -20.76 -27.36
CA ALA A 14 14.68 -22.03 -27.39
C ALA A 14 13.86 -23.24 -26.92
N TYR A 15 12.54 -23.14 -26.78
CA TYR A 15 11.68 -24.20 -26.24
C TYR A 15 11.90 -25.57 -26.91
N ASP A 16 12.02 -25.62 -28.24
CA ASP A 16 12.25 -26.86 -28.99
C ASP A 16 13.73 -27.31 -29.03
N LYS A 17 14.62 -26.64 -28.29
CA LYS A 17 16.05 -26.93 -28.22
C LYS A 17 16.55 -27.26 -26.82
N VAL A 18 15.69 -27.21 -25.80
CA VAL A 18 16.09 -27.53 -24.43
C VAL A 18 16.33 -29.03 -24.27
N ASP A 19 17.31 -29.37 -23.43
CA ASP A 19 17.66 -30.73 -23.04
C ASP A 19 17.90 -30.72 -21.52
N PHE A 20 16.81 -30.70 -20.75
CA PHE A 20 16.87 -30.68 -19.29
C PHE A 20 17.35 -32.01 -18.72
N ASN A 21 17.09 -33.11 -19.42
CA ASN A 21 17.49 -34.44 -19.01
C ASN A 21 18.99 -34.75 -19.32
N ARG A 22 19.62 -33.92 -20.17
CA ARG A 22 21.04 -33.94 -20.56
C ARG A 22 21.44 -35.20 -21.33
N ASN A 23 20.56 -35.75 -22.15
CA ASN A 23 20.85 -36.92 -22.99
C ASN A 23 21.42 -36.57 -24.38
N GLY A 24 21.55 -35.28 -24.70
CA GLY A 24 22.04 -34.80 -26.00
C GLY A 24 20.97 -34.71 -27.08
N ILE A 25 19.70 -34.95 -26.75
CA ILE A 25 18.53 -34.84 -27.63
C ILE A 25 17.60 -33.78 -27.04
N SER A 26 16.96 -32.97 -27.89
CA SER A 26 15.98 -31.99 -27.40
C SER A 26 14.76 -32.70 -26.82
N ASP A 27 14.34 -32.33 -25.61
CA ASP A 27 13.26 -32.99 -24.86
C ASP A 27 11.96 -33.08 -25.69
N ASN A 28 11.58 -32.00 -26.38
CA ASN A 28 10.35 -31.96 -27.18
C ASN A 28 10.42 -32.75 -28.48
N SER A 29 11.62 -33.11 -28.94
CA SER A 29 11.81 -34.01 -30.09
C SER A 29 11.62 -35.48 -29.69
N GLU A 30 11.84 -35.82 -28.42
CA GLU A 30 11.61 -37.16 -27.87
C GLU A 30 10.13 -37.40 -27.58
N THR A 31 9.49 -36.44 -26.90
CA THR A 31 8.07 -36.52 -26.54
C THR A 31 7.49 -35.12 -26.49
N LYS A 32 6.33 -34.94 -27.13
CA LYS A 32 5.63 -33.65 -27.16
C LYS A 32 5.43 -33.12 -25.74
N ASN A 33 5.89 -31.90 -25.48
CA ASN A 33 5.81 -31.18 -24.18
C ASN A 33 6.62 -31.81 -23.03
N LEU A 34 7.61 -32.66 -23.31
CA LEU A 34 8.48 -33.21 -22.26
C LEU A 34 9.27 -32.10 -21.56
N ALA A 35 9.72 -31.08 -22.28
CA ALA A 35 10.41 -29.93 -21.72
C ALA A 35 9.61 -29.26 -20.60
N ASP A 36 8.33 -29.01 -20.86
CA ASP A 36 7.37 -28.43 -19.91
C ASP A 36 7.10 -29.33 -18.71
N GLN A 37 7.06 -30.65 -18.92
CA GLN A 37 6.93 -31.62 -17.83
C GLN A 37 8.16 -31.56 -16.91
N LEU A 38 9.36 -31.68 -17.47
CA LEU A 38 10.61 -31.64 -16.71
C LEU A 38 10.81 -30.30 -15.99
N TRP A 39 10.40 -29.19 -16.62
CA TRP A 39 10.39 -27.87 -15.99
C TRP A 39 9.51 -27.84 -14.73
N ARG A 40 8.26 -28.31 -14.82
CA ARG A 40 7.33 -28.38 -13.68
C ARG A 40 7.85 -29.29 -12.57
N GLU A 41 8.42 -30.45 -12.91
CA GLU A 41 9.04 -31.35 -11.95
C GLU A 41 10.25 -30.69 -11.26
N GLY A 42 11.04 -29.91 -12.00
CA GLY A 42 12.13 -29.09 -11.48
C GLY A 42 11.65 -28.05 -10.47
N ASN A 43 10.62 -27.29 -10.81
CA ASN A 43 9.96 -26.31 -9.95
C ASN A 43 9.48 -26.94 -8.63
N GLN A 44 8.78 -28.08 -8.70
CA GLN A 44 8.35 -28.81 -7.50
C GLN A 44 9.55 -29.28 -6.66
N ARG A 45 10.62 -29.78 -7.31
CA ARG A 45 11.85 -30.23 -6.63
C ARG A 45 12.57 -29.08 -5.93
N ILE A 46 12.56 -27.88 -6.49
CA ILE A 46 13.12 -26.67 -5.85
C ILE A 46 12.37 -26.39 -4.55
N VAL A 47 11.04 -26.36 -4.57
CA VAL A 47 10.21 -26.11 -3.38
C VAL A 47 10.41 -27.21 -2.33
N GLN A 48 10.47 -28.48 -2.75
CA GLN A 48 10.73 -29.60 -1.85
C GLN A 48 12.07 -29.45 -1.15
N LYS A 49 13.17 -29.24 -1.90
CA LYS A 49 14.51 -29.07 -1.32
C LYS A 49 14.62 -27.82 -0.44
N LEU A 50 13.91 -26.74 -0.79
CA LEU A 50 13.82 -25.54 0.05
C LEU A 50 13.19 -25.88 1.41
N ARG A 51 12.10 -26.64 1.42
CA ARG A 51 11.44 -27.08 2.66
C ARG A 51 12.29 -28.06 3.47
N GLU A 52 13.05 -28.94 2.83
CA GLU A 52 14.00 -29.84 3.51
C GLU A 52 15.14 -29.07 4.20
N LYS A 53 15.57 -27.93 3.62
CA LYS A 53 16.71 -27.12 4.11
C LYS A 53 16.32 -25.97 5.03
N THR A 54 15.04 -25.64 5.13
CA THR A 54 14.57 -24.53 5.95
C THR A 54 13.81 -25.08 7.17
N PRO A 55 13.86 -24.41 8.33
CA PRO A 55 13.00 -24.77 9.45
C PRO A 55 11.55 -24.87 8.97
N ALA A 56 10.83 -25.90 9.43
CA ALA A 56 9.42 -26.09 9.09
C ALA A 56 8.66 -24.77 9.34
N GLY A 57 8.02 -24.22 8.29
CA GLY A 57 7.19 -23.03 8.40
C GLY A 57 7.49 -21.87 7.44
N LYS A 58 8.51 -21.94 6.58
CA LYS A 58 8.67 -20.92 5.53
C LYS A 58 7.56 -21.00 4.48
N ILE A 59 6.92 -19.85 4.24
CA ILE A 59 5.87 -19.68 3.22
C ILE A 59 6.52 -19.53 1.85
N VAL A 60 6.07 -20.33 0.88
CA VAL A 60 6.50 -20.22 -0.51
C VAL A 60 5.31 -19.80 -1.37
N VAL A 61 5.34 -18.56 -1.85
CA VAL A 61 4.37 -17.97 -2.79
C VAL A 61 5.11 -17.62 -4.06
N ALA A 62 4.43 -17.74 -5.19
CA ALA A 62 5.00 -17.45 -6.50
C ALA A 62 4.03 -16.60 -7.34
N HIS A 63 4.59 -15.74 -8.18
CA HIS A 63 3.84 -14.94 -9.16
C HIS A 63 3.25 -15.84 -10.24
N GLU A 64 1.99 -15.62 -10.64
CA GLU A 64 1.37 -16.27 -11.82
C GLU A 64 1.40 -17.82 -11.88
N ALA A 65 1.60 -18.51 -10.75
CA ALA A 65 1.56 -19.98 -10.70
C ALA A 65 0.22 -20.57 -11.19
N SER A 66 0.28 -21.67 -11.94
CA SER A 66 -0.92 -22.41 -12.36
C SER A 66 -1.55 -23.19 -11.20
N ALA A 67 -2.76 -23.70 -11.41
CA ALA A 67 -3.44 -24.57 -10.44
C ALA A 67 -2.55 -25.76 -9.99
N TYR A 68 -1.89 -26.41 -10.95
CA TYR A 68 -0.97 -27.50 -10.65
C TYR A 68 0.14 -27.07 -9.69
N GLU A 69 0.72 -25.89 -9.90
CA GLU A 69 1.86 -25.41 -9.11
C GLU A 69 1.43 -24.99 -7.71
N VAL A 70 0.25 -24.40 -7.58
CA VAL A 70 -0.33 -24.06 -6.28
C VAL A 70 -0.51 -25.30 -5.39
N SER A 71 -0.65 -26.51 -5.94
CA SER A 71 -0.75 -27.75 -5.14
C SER A 71 0.45 -28.03 -4.23
N TYR A 72 1.61 -27.45 -4.52
CA TYR A 72 2.80 -27.57 -3.68
C TYR A 72 3.32 -26.21 -3.16
N LEU A 73 2.66 -25.09 -3.47
CA LEU A 73 2.95 -23.75 -2.93
C LEU A 73 1.97 -23.37 -1.82
N ASN A 74 2.33 -22.36 -1.03
CA ASN A 74 1.46 -21.81 0.02
C ASN A 74 0.39 -20.84 -0.53
N GLY A 75 0.53 -20.40 -1.78
CA GLY A 75 -0.48 -19.60 -2.47
C GLY A 75 0.10 -18.93 -3.70
N TRP A 76 -0.56 -17.86 -4.13
CA TRP A 76 -0.39 -17.23 -5.43
C TRP A 76 -0.39 -15.70 -5.32
N GLY A 77 0.37 -15.01 -6.17
CA GLY A 77 0.39 -13.54 -6.25
C GLY A 77 0.06 -13.01 -7.65
N ASP A 78 -0.75 -11.95 -7.71
CA ASP A 78 -0.91 -11.08 -8.89
C ASP A 78 -0.13 -9.80 -8.63
N GLU A 79 0.71 -9.41 -9.56
CA GLU A 79 1.35 -8.09 -9.60
C GLU A 79 0.78 -7.29 -10.79
N ASP A 80 0.85 -5.97 -10.77
CA ASP A 80 0.39 -5.12 -11.89
C ASP A 80 -1.12 -5.31 -12.23
N TRP A 81 -1.97 -5.60 -11.24
CA TRP A 81 -3.37 -5.91 -11.51
C TRP A 81 -4.21 -4.67 -11.84
N GLU A 82 -4.63 -4.56 -13.10
CA GLU A 82 -5.48 -3.48 -13.61
C GLU A 82 -6.98 -3.85 -13.66
N GLY A 83 -7.44 -4.88 -12.96
CA GLY A 83 -8.86 -5.26 -12.91
C GLY A 83 -9.37 -6.07 -14.11
N SER A 84 -8.50 -6.34 -15.08
CA SER A 84 -8.82 -7.22 -16.21
C SER A 84 -9.14 -8.63 -15.72
N ASN A 85 -9.99 -9.34 -16.47
CA ASN A 85 -10.32 -10.74 -16.21
C ASN A 85 -10.80 -11.06 -14.78
N TRP A 86 -11.46 -10.12 -14.10
CA TRP A 86 -11.88 -10.29 -12.70
C TRP A 86 -12.63 -11.61 -12.45
N SER A 87 -13.55 -12.00 -13.35
CA SER A 87 -14.30 -13.26 -13.22
C SER A 87 -13.40 -14.50 -13.24
N TRP A 88 -12.35 -14.49 -14.07
CA TRP A 88 -11.34 -15.54 -14.09
C TRP A 88 -10.50 -15.50 -12.81
N PHE A 89 -10.03 -14.32 -12.40
CA PHE A 89 -9.27 -14.12 -11.17
C PHE A 89 -10.03 -14.69 -9.96
N PHE A 90 -11.26 -14.22 -9.77
CA PHE A 90 -12.11 -14.61 -8.66
C PHE A 90 -12.37 -16.13 -8.67
N SER A 91 -12.68 -16.71 -9.84
CA SER A 91 -12.90 -18.16 -9.96
C SER A 91 -11.66 -18.96 -9.63
N ASN A 92 -10.48 -18.58 -10.12
CA ASN A 92 -9.23 -19.32 -9.86
C ASN A 92 -8.82 -19.21 -8.39
N PHE A 93 -8.78 -18.02 -7.82
CA PHE A 93 -8.41 -17.85 -6.42
C PHE A 93 -9.37 -18.58 -5.48
N TRP A 94 -10.65 -18.30 -5.64
CA TRP A 94 -11.67 -18.75 -4.71
C TRP A 94 -11.95 -20.25 -4.84
N GLN A 95 -12.09 -20.73 -6.07
CA GLN A 95 -12.56 -22.10 -6.32
C GLN A 95 -11.42 -23.11 -6.52
N VAL A 96 -10.24 -22.66 -6.97
CA VAL A 96 -9.11 -23.53 -7.32
C VAL A 96 -7.98 -23.40 -6.31
N TYR A 97 -7.33 -22.24 -6.23
CA TYR A 97 -6.10 -22.02 -5.46
C TYR A 97 -6.33 -22.21 -3.96
N ARG A 98 -7.43 -21.66 -3.42
CA ARG A 98 -7.80 -21.87 -2.01
C ARG A 98 -7.93 -23.34 -1.64
N LYS A 99 -8.33 -24.22 -2.57
CA LYS A 99 -8.50 -25.66 -2.30
C LYS A 99 -7.20 -26.45 -2.45
N GLN A 100 -6.30 -26.00 -3.33
CA GLN A 100 -5.08 -26.73 -3.68
C GLN A 100 -3.86 -26.26 -2.89
N ALA A 101 -3.82 -24.99 -2.48
CA ALA A 101 -2.68 -24.41 -1.78
C ALA A 101 -2.37 -25.13 -0.45
N VAL A 102 -1.08 -25.34 -0.24
CA VAL A 102 -0.50 -25.91 0.99
C VAL A 102 -0.71 -24.93 2.14
N ALA A 103 -1.12 -25.45 3.30
CA ALA A 103 -1.28 -24.64 4.49
C ALA A 103 0.09 -24.24 5.11
N PRO A 104 0.19 -23.07 5.77
CA PRO A 104 -0.83 -22.03 5.81
C PRO A 104 -0.89 -21.26 4.49
N ARG A 105 -2.10 -20.84 4.10
CA ARG A 105 -2.36 -20.25 2.78
C ARG A 105 -2.06 -18.77 2.81
N VAL A 106 -1.29 -18.31 1.82
CA VAL A 106 -0.88 -16.92 1.68
C VAL A 106 -0.93 -16.56 0.20
N SER A 107 -1.91 -15.75 -0.17
CA SER A 107 -2.00 -15.16 -1.50
C SER A 107 -1.98 -13.64 -1.39
N PHE A 108 -1.61 -12.95 -2.46
CA PHE A 108 -1.69 -11.50 -2.50
C PHE A 108 -2.19 -11.02 -3.86
N LEU A 109 -2.69 -9.79 -3.86
CA LEU A 109 -3.10 -9.03 -5.02
C LEU A 109 -2.47 -7.66 -4.91
N GLU A 110 -1.62 -7.32 -5.85
CA GLU A 110 -1.11 -5.97 -6.00
C GLU A 110 -1.79 -5.31 -7.20
N ALA A 111 -2.51 -4.23 -6.92
CA ALA A 111 -3.13 -3.43 -7.97
C ALA A 111 -2.18 -2.35 -8.47
N ARG A 112 -2.23 -2.09 -9.78
CA ARG A 112 -1.60 -0.92 -10.36
C ARG A 112 -2.52 0.29 -10.41
N GLY A 113 -1.99 1.45 -10.03
CA GLY A 113 -2.59 2.74 -10.34
C GLY A 113 -1.88 3.92 -9.68
N GLU A 114 -2.28 5.13 -10.07
CA GLU A 114 -1.86 6.36 -9.40
C GLU A 114 -2.43 6.41 -7.96
N PRO A 115 -1.74 7.04 -6.99
CA PRO A 115 -2.16 7.09 -5.58
C PRO A 115 -3.56 7.70 -5.38
N GLU A 116 -3.98 8.61 -6.25
CA GLU A 116 -5.31 9.24 -6.19
C GLU A 116 -6.42 8.36 -6.77
N ASN A 117 -6.11 7.19 -7.32
CA ASN A 117 -7.10 6.27 -7.86
C ASN A 117 -7.77 5.44 -6.75
N PHE A 118 -8.51 6.13 -5.87
CA PHE A 118 -9.21 5.50 -4.75
C PHE A 118 -10.23 4.44 -5.20
N GLN A 119 -10.82 4.58 -6.38
CA GLN A 119 -11.73 3.56 -6.94
C GLN A 119 -10.97 2.25 -7.20
N ARG A 120 -9.79 2.31 -7.84
CA ARG A 120 -8.93 1.14 -8.06
C ARG A 120 -8.52 0.50 -6.74
N MET A 121 -8.07 1.32 -5.79
CA MET A 121 -7.68 0.86 -4.46
C MET A 121 -8.82 0.10 -3.78
N ARG A 122 -10.03 0.69 -3.73
CA ARG A 122 -11.20 0.03 -3.13
C ARG A 122 -11.56 -1.26 -3.85
N PHE A 123 -11.58 -1.26 -5.17
CA PHE A 123 -11.91 -2.44 -5.96
C PHE A 123 -10.94 -3.60 -5.72
N GLY A 124 -9.63 -3.31 -5.70
CA GLY A 124 -8.59 -4.30 -5.42
C GLY A 124 -8.67 -4.81 -3.98
N LEU A 125 -8.77 -3.91 -3.00
CA LEU A 125 -8.85 -4.28 -1.59
C LEU A 125 -10.07 -5.15 -1.29
N THR A 126 -11.26 -4.76 -1.76
CA THR A 126 -12.46 -5.56 -1.51
C THR A 126 -12.41 -6.88 -2.28
N THR A 127 -11.80 -6.93 -3.46
CA THR A 127 -11.53 -8.19 -4.19
C THR A 127 -10.62 -9.11 -3.39
N ALA A 128 -9.50 -8.61 -2.84
CA ALA A 128 -8.59 -9.38 -2.01
C ALA A 128 -9.28 -9.92 -0.74
N CYS A 129 -10.13 -9.11 -0.10
CA CYS A 129 -10.96 -9.54 1.03
C CYS A 129 -11.93 -10.68 0.66
N LEU A 130 -12.45 -10.74 -0.57
CA LEU A 130 -13.29 -11.87 -0.99
C LEU A 130 -12.51 -13.18 -1.04
N VAL A 131 -11.23 -13.15 -1.40
CA VAL A 131 -10.46 -14.36 -1.73
C VAL A 131 -9.37 -14.75 -0.71
N ASP A 132 -9.40 -14.18 0.49
CA ASP A 132 -8.39 -14.43 1.54
C ASP A 132 -6.96 -14.01 1.11
N ALA A 133 -6.83 -12.91 0.36
CA ALA A 133 -5.54 -12.39 -0.10
C ALA A 133 -5.12 -11.12 0.66
N TYR A 134 -3.80 -10.94 0.79
CA TYR A 134 -3.19 -9.65 1.11
C TYR A 134 -3.36 -8.68 -0.07
N PHE A 135 -3.38 -7.39 0.20
CA PHE A 135 -3.55 -6.37 -0.82
C PHE A 135 -2.48 -5.28 -0.72
N GLY A 136 -1.94 -4.88 -1.86
CA GLY A 136 -1.11 -3.70 -2.03
C GLY A 136 -1.54 -2.93 -3.27
N MET A 137 -1.15 -1.66 -3.37
CA MET A 137 -1.30 -0.89 -4.59
C MET A 137 -0.09 0.01 -4.78
N ASP A 138 0.46 0.00 -5.97
CA ASP A 138 1.58 0.84 -6.40
C ASP A 138 1.41 1.31 -7.86
N ASP A 139 2.44 1.91 -8.46
CA ASP A 139 2.38 2.43 -9.84
C ASP A 139 2.59 1.35 -10.93
N GLY A 140 2.95 0.13 -10.54
CA GLY A 140 3.24 -1.05 -11.34
C GLY A 140 4.29 -0.87 -12.42
N ASN A 141 5.02 0.25 -12.47
CA ASN A 141 5.77 0.59 -13.68
C ASN A 141 7.23 0.17 -13.65
N PHE A 142 7.93 0.14 -12.52
CA PHE A 142 9.28 -0.44 -12.42
C PHE A 142 9.61 -0.80 -10.97
N ALA A 143 9.74 -2.11 -10.68
CA ALA A 143 10.31 -2.71 -9.47
C ALA A 143 9.53 -2.57 -8.15
N HIS A 144 8.19 -2.50 -8.20
CA HIS A 144 7.31 -2.53 -7.01
C HIS A 144 7.76 -1.58 -5.90
N ARG A 145 8.18 -0.37 -6.30
CA ARG A 145 8.96 0.51 -5.44
C ARG A 145 8.09 1.26 -4.46
N TYR A 146 6.83 1.52 -4.80
CA TYR A 146 6.05 2.51 -4.08
C TYR A 146 5.05 1.83 -3.16
N THR A 147 4.85 2.37 -1.97
CA THR A 147 3.83 1.87 -1.04
C THR A 147 2.92 3.03 -0.70
N TYR A 148 1.73 3.03 -1.29
CA TYR A 148 0.71 4.01 -0.93
C TYR A 148 0.05 3.62 0.39
N ILE A 149 -0.28 4.62 1.21
CA ILE A 149 -0.97 4.40 2.48
C ILE A 149 -2.40 4.93 2.36
N TYR A 150 -3.35 4.08 2.70
CA TYR A 150 -4.78 4.39 2.65
C TYR A 150 -5.46 4.22 4.00
N ASP A 151 -6.51 5.01 4.25
CA ASP A 151 -7.35 4.88 5.45
C ASP A 151 -7.88 3.45 5.61
N GLU A 152 -8.27 2.82 4.49
CA GLU A 152 -8.80 1.46 4.43
C GLU A 152 -7.82 0.40 4.95
N TYR A 153 -6.50 0.64 4.89
CA TYR A 153 -5.50 -0.31 5.40
C TYR A 153 -5.51 -0.43 6.93
N LEU A 154 -6.11 0.53 7.63
CA LEU A 154 -6.32 0.48 9.08
C LEU A 154 -7.55 -0.36 9.48
N ALA A 155 -8.32 -0.87 8.51
CA ALA A 155 -9.55 -1.60 8.77
C ALA A 155 -9.30 -2.94 9.47
N ASN A 156 -10.02 -3.18 10.56
CA ASN A 156 -10.12 -4.50 11.19
C ASN A 156 -11.54 -5.05 11.07
N LEU A 157 -11.79 -5.80 10.00
CA LEU A 157 -13.05 -6.50 9.76
C LEU A 157 -13.19 -7.78 10.61
N GLY A 158 -12.08 -8.26 11.19
CA GLY A 158 -11.98 -9.51 11.93
C GLY A 158 -12.07 -10.75 11.03
N GLN A 159 -12.45 -11.89 11.58
CA GLN A 159 -12.49 -13.15 10.84
C GLN A 159 -13.71 -13.24 9.91
N PRO A 160 -13.60 -13.89 8.73
CA PRO A 160 -14.72 -14.12 7.84
C PRO A 160 -15.76 -15.03 8.51
N THR A 161 -17.04 -14.67 8.37
CA THR A 161 -18.19 -15.44 8.89
C THR A 161 -19.04 -16.02 7.76
N SER A 162 -18.66 -15.77 6.51
CA SER A 162 -19.24 -16.37 5.33
C SER A 162 -18.18 -16.59 4.26
N GLU A 163 -18.49 -17.50 3.33
CA GLU A 163 -17.89 -17.48 2.01
C GLU A 163 -18.39 -16.23 1.24
N PRO A 164 -17.69 -15.78 0.18
CA PRO A 164 -18.21 -14.80 -0.77
C PRO A 164 -19.51 -15.27 -1.41
N GLU A 165 -20.42 -14.33 -1.60
CA GLU A 165 -21.72 -14.58 -2.21
C GLU A 165 -22.08 -13.45 -3.18
N GLU A 166 -22.75 -13.79 -4.27
CA GLU A 166 -23.30 -12.80 -5.19
C GLU A 166 -24.64 -12.28 -4.64
N LEU A 167 -24.85 -10.97 -4.65
CA LEU A 167 -26.08 -10.37 -4.15
C LEU A 167 -27.27 -10.73 -5.05
N PRO A 168 -28.40 -11.20 -4.49
CA PRO A 168 -29.60 -11.51 -5.26
C PRO A 168 -30.06 -10.31 -6.10
N GLY A 169 -30.26 -10.54 -7.41
CA GLY A 169 -30.71 -9.51 -8.34
C GLY A 169 -29.64 -8.47 -8.73
N LYS A 170 -28.39 -8.60 -8.27
CA LYS A 170 -27.27 -7.70 -8.60
C LYS A 170 -26.09 -8.50 -9.16
N LYS A 171 -26.24 -8.98 -10.39
CA LYS A 171 -25.22 -9.78 -11.08
C LYS A 171 -23.87 -9.04 -11.09
N GLY A 172 -22.81 -9.74 -10.69
CA GLY A 172 -21.45 -9.21 -10.59
C GLY A 172 -21.18 -8.41 -9.32
N VAL A 173 -22.13 -8.28 -8.39
CA VAL A 173 -21.90 -7.64 -7.08
C VAL A 173 -21.79 -8.72 -6.01
N TYR A 174 -20.62 -8.80 -5.40
CA TYR A 174 -20.31 -9.79 -4.39
C TYR A 174 -20.19 -9.16 -3.00
N VAL A 175 -20.55 -9.92 -1.98
CA VAL A 175 -20.32 -9.56 -0.58
C VAL A 175 -19.63 -10.69 0.18
N ARG A 176 -18.90 -10.33 1.23
CA ARG A 176 -18.40 -11.29 2.21
C ARG A 176 -18.51 -10.69 3.61
N TYR A 177 -19.07 -11.48 4.52
CA TYR A 177 -19.31 -11.05 5.89
C TYR A 177 -18.15 -11.43 6.80
N PHE A 178 -17.86 -10.54 7.73
CA PHE A 178 -16.84 -10.71 8.74
C PHE A 178 -17.43 -10.42 10.14
N SER A 179 -16.70 -10.84 11.17
CA SER A 179 -17.11 -10.66 12.57
C SER A 179 -17.43 -9.20 12.91
N ASN A 180 -16.69 -8.23 12.39
CA ASN A 180 -16.87 -6.79 12.65
C ASN A 180 -17.50 -6.00 11.49
N GLY A 181 -17.78 -6.61 10.34
CA GLY A 181 -18.20 -5.86 9.16
C GLY A 181 -18.60 -6.71 7.95
N VAL A 182 -18.68 -6.07 6.80
CA VAL A 182 -18.95 -6.68 5.50
C VAL A 182 -18.19 -5.91 4.43
N VAL A 183 -17.67 -6.63 3.44
CA VAL A 183 -17.12 -6.02 2.22
C VAL A 183 -18.10 -6.21 1.09
N ILE A 184 -18.17 -5.22 0.21
CA ILE A 184 -18.96 -5.25 -1.02
C ILE A 184 -18.02 -4.94 -2.18
N THR A 185 -18.05 -5.77 -3.21
CA THR A 185 -17.26 -5.61 -4.44
C THR A 185 -18.22 -5.56 -5.62
N ASN A 186 -18.27 -4.43 -6.32
CA ASN A 186 -18.93 -4.36 -7.62
C ASN A 186 -17.93 -4.74 -8.71
N ALA A 187 -18.03 -5.97 -9.18
CA ALA A 187 -17.28 -6.50 -10.31
C ALA A 187 -18.21 -6.79 -11.51
N SER A 188 -19.30 -6.04 -11.65
CA SER A 188 -20.24 -6.24 -12.77
C SER A 188 -19.77 -5.55 -14.05
N GLY A 189 -18.78 -4.67 -13.97
CA GLY A 189 -18.37 -3.80 -15.09
C GLY A 189 -19.46 -2.78 -15.47
N SER A 190 -20.42 -2.55 -14.58
CA SER A 190 -21.43 -1.50 -14.71
C SER A 190 -21.68 -0.85 -13.37
N ARG A 191 -22.24 0.36 -13.38
CA ARG A 191 -22.63 1.07 -12.16
C ARG A 191 -23.75 0.31 -11.43
N GLN A 192 -23.56 0.01 -10.14
CA GLN A 192 -24.51 -0.76 -9.33
C GLN A 192 -24.85 -0.02 -8.05
N THR A 193 -26.14 0.03 -7.69
CA THR A 193 -26.59 0.58 -6.41
C THR A 193 -26.82 -0.55 -5.42
N VAL A 194 -26.20 -0.47 -4.24
CA VAL A 194 -26.42 -1.39 -3.12
C VAL A 194 -27.02 -0.63 -1.95
N THR A 195 -28.00 -1.24 -1.29
CA THR A 195 -28.78 -0.69 -0.19
C THR A 195 -28.61 -1.52 1.07
N ALA A 196 -28.94 -0.96 2.23
CA ALA A 196 -28.87 -1.67 3.50
C ALA A 196 -29.79 -2.91 3.54
N SER A 197 -30.90 -2.91 2.80
CA SER A 197 -31.81 -4.07 2.69
C SER A 197 -31.26 -5.22 1.85
N ASP A 198 -30.23 -4.98 1.03
CA ASP A 198 -29.55 -6.04 0.29
C ASP A 198 -28.63 -6.87 1.19
N LEU A 199 -28.33 -6.39 2.41
CA LEU A 199 -27.34 -6.97 3.31
C LEU A 199 -27.99 -7.60 4.54
N ARG A 200 -27.38 -8.66 5.08
CA ARG A 200 -27.79 -9.27 6.35
C ARG A 200 -26.86 -8.88 7.50
N GLY A 201 -27.35 -8.99 8.74
CA GLY A 201 -26.53 -8.80 9.93
C GLY A 201 -26.12 -7.35 10.24
N GLY A 202 -26.84 -6.38 9.66
CA GLY A 202 -26.71 -4.97 10.00
C GLY A 202 -27.33 -4.60 11.37
N PRO A 203 -27.36 -3.31 11.73
CA PRO A 203 -26.99 -2.16 10.91
C PRO A 203 -25.48 -2.09 10.62
N PHE A 204 -25.14 -1.47 9.50
CA PHE A 204 -23.76 -1.19 9.13
C PHE A 204 -23.50 0.33 9.06
N TYR A 205 -22.23 0.70 9.10
CA TYR A 205 -21.73 2.07 9.09
C TYR A 205 -20.57 2.14 8.09
N ARG A 206 -20.49 3.27 7.37
CA ARG A 206 -19.24 3.64 6.71
C ARG A 206 -18.26 4.06 7.81
N PHE A 207 -16.97 3.79 7.63
CA PHE A 207 -15.99 4.38 8.54
C PHE A 207 -15.87 5.88 8.29
N LEU A 208 -15.41 6.62 9.29
CA LEU A 208 -15.02 8.03 9.14
C LEU A 208 -13.55 8.08 8.69
N GLY A 209 -13.31 8.54 7.47
CA GLY A 209 -12.00 8.59 6.83
C GLY A 209 -11.56 10.00 6.42
N GLY A 210 -10.26 10.20 6.29
CA GLY A 210 -9.62 11.47 5.94
C GLY A 210 -9.38 11.65 4.44
N GLN A 211 -9.10 10.60 3.67
CA GLN A 211 -8.72 10.75 2.26
C GLN A 211 -9.94 10.89 1.32
N GLN A 212 -11.04 10.22 1.67
CA GLN A 212 -12.31 10.26 0.91
C GLN A 212 -13.50 10.55 1.85
N PRO A 213 -13.55 11.71 2.54
CA PRO A 213 -14.51 11.97 3.62
C PRO A 213 -15.99 12.01 3.18
N GLU A 214 -16.27 12.23 1.90
CA GLU A 214 -17.65 12.13 1.37
C GLU A 214 -18.08 10.67 1.18
N PHE A 215 -17.15 9.82 0.75
CA PHE A 215 -17.37 8.38 0.58
C PHE A 215 -17.38 7.69 1.96
N ASN A 216 -16.31 7.86 2.74
CA ASN A 216 -16.09 7.34 4.09
C ASN A 216 -16.49 8.38 5.15
N ASN A 217 -17.80 8.62 5.25
CA ASN A 217 -18.37 9.73 6.02
C ASN A 217 -18.79 9.39 7.46
N GLY A 218 -18.48 8.20 7.97
CA GLY A 218 -18.83 7.77 9.34
C GLY A 218 -20.32 7.50 9.60
N LYS A 219 -21.20 7.73 8.61
CA LYS A 219 -22.66 7.63 8.81
C LYS A 219 -23.13 6.17 8.75
N LYS A 220 -24.29 5.92 9.37
CA LYS A 220 -25.04 4.68 9.19
C LYS A 220 -25.29 4.46 7.70
N PHE A 221 -24.98 3.25 7.22
CA PHE A 221 -25.14 2.87 5.82
C PHE A 221 -26.62 2.75 5.46
N THR A 222 -27.01 3.41 4.37
CA THR A 222 -28.36 3.33 3.78
C THR A 222 -28.28 2.82 2.34
N SER A 223 -27.46 3.46 1.52
CA SER A 223 -27.13 3.03 0.16
C SER A 223 -25.78 3.58 -0.30
N ILE A 224 -25.25 3.00 -1.37
CA ILE A 224 -24.12 3.53 -2.15
C ILE A 224 -24.28 3.09 -3.61
N THR A 225 -23.82 3.95 -4.51
CA THR A 225 -23.61 3.58 -5.91
C THR A 225 -22.13 3.30 -6.10
N LEU A 226 -21.82 2.06 -6.49
CA LEU A 226 -20.47 1.60 -6.80
C LEU A 226 -20.26 1.65 -8.32
N GLU A 227 -19.14 2.21 -8.75
CA GLU A 227 -18.82 2.35 -10.16
C GLU A 227 -18.40 1.02 -10.81
N GLY A 228 -18.47 0.98 -12.13
CA GLY A 228 -17.97 -0.11 -12.96
C GLY A 228 -18.15 0.17 -14.44
N THR A 229 -17.19 -0.22 -15.26
CA THR A 229 -17.23 -0.10 -16.72
C THR A 229 -16.61 -1.32 -17.39
N ILE A 230 -17.13 -1.69 -18.57
CA ILE A 230 -16.49 -2.67 -19.47
C ILE A 230 -15.96 -1.91 -20.69
N SER A 231 -14.66 -2.00 -20.93
CA SER A 231 -14.04 -1.70 -22.21
C SER A 231 -13.34 -2.95 -22.74
N ALA A 232 -13.06 -3.00 -24.05
CA ALA A 232 -12.71 -4.22 -24.81
C ALA A 232 -11.88 -5.29 -24.05
N ASN A 233 -10.86 -4.89 -23.28
CA ASN A 233 -10.00 -5.79 -22.50
C ASN A 233 -9.93 -5.47 -21.00
N ARG A 234 -10.74 -4.54 -20.49
CA ARG A 234 -10.65 -4.04 -19.10
C ARG A 234 -12.02 -3.94 -18.46
N GLN A 235 -12.17 -4.61 -17.33
CA GLN A 235 -13.28 -4.42 -16.42
C GLN A 235 -12.81 -3.52 -15.28
N THR A 236 -13.51 -2.42 -15.05
CA THR A 236 -13.35 -1.64 -13.82
C THR A 236 -14.49 -1.95 -12.87
N GLY A 237 -14.23 -1.80 -11.58
CA GLY A 237 -15.20 -1.96 -10.52
C GLY A 237 -14.95 -0.95 -9.42
N ASP A 238 -15.65 -1.12 -8.31
CA ASP A 238 -15.47 -0.36 -7.08
C ASP A 238 -15.83 -1.27 -5.90
N GLY A 239 -15.53 -0.84 -4.68
CA GLY A 239 -15.87 -1.58 -3.49
C GLY A 239 -16.04 -0.68 -2.29
N ILE A 240 -16.52 -1.26 -1.20
CA ILE A 240 -16.65 -0.56 0.08
C ILE A 240 -16.51 -1.54 1.25
N LEU A 241 -15.86 -1.05 2.32
CA LEU A 241 -15.81 -1.70 3.62
C LEU A 241 -16.88 -1.08 4.52
N LEU A 242 -17.69 -1.91 5.17
CA LEU A 242 -18.72 -1.46 6.11
C LEU A 242 -18.56 -2.16 7.45
N PHE A 243 -18.86 -1.45 8.54
CA PHE A 243 -18.61 -1.91 9.91
C PHE A 243 -19.91 -2.03 10.70
N LYS A 244 -20.00 -3.00 11.62
CA LYS A 244 -21.18 -3.19 12.50
C LYS A 244 -21.33 -2.10 13.55
N LYS A 245 -20.28 -1.31 13.78
CA LYS A 245 -20.24 -0.18 14.72
C LYS A 245 -19.52 1.00 14.04
N PRO A 246 -19.77 2.24 14.45
CA PRO A 246 -18.99 3.38 13.99
C PRO A 246 -17.50 3.19 14.28
N VAL A 247 -16.65 3.44 13.28
CA VAL A 247 -15.19 3.40 13.41
C VAL A 247 -14.57 4.60 12.69
N THR A 248 -13.45 5.09 13.20
CA THR A 248 -12.64 6.13 12.58
C THR A 248 -11.33 5.50 12.12
N LEU A 249 -11.02 5.63 10.83
CA LEU A 249 -9.80 5.13 10.20
C LEU A 249 -9.21 6.29 9.42
N ILE A 250 -8.11 6.86 9.91
CA ILE A 250 -7.45 7.99 9.26
C ILE A 250 -5.98 7.62 9.15
N ALA A 251 -5.44 7.40 7.95
CA ALA A 251 -4.01 7.21 7.78
C ALA A 251 -3.25 8.47 8.23
N PRO A 252 -2.01 8.34 8.74
CA PRO A 252 -1.13 9.50 8.90
C PRO A 252 -1.03 10.27 7.58
N ILE A 253 -1.20 11.59 7.64
CA ILE A 253 -1.01 12.46 6.48
C ILE A 253 0.44 12.91 6.49
N ILE A 254 1.17 12.66 5.41
CA ILE A 254 2.55 13.08 5.20
C ILE A 254 2.54 14.11 4.08
N VAL A 255 3.18 15.25 4.31
CA VAL A 255 3.42 16.28 3.30
C VAL A 255 4.92 16.41 3.15
N ASP A 256 5.40 16.16 1.94
CA ASP A 256 6.82 15.99 1.61
C ASP A 256 7.17 16.89 0.41
N ASN A 257 8.44 17.06 0.06
CA ASN A 257 8.84 17.78 -1.16
C ASN A 257 8.52 16.97 -2.45
N VAL A 258 8.44 15.65 -2.35
CA VAL A 258 8.16 14.74 -3.46
C VAL A 258 6.68 14.36 -3.48
N ALA A 259 6.05 14.54 -4.64
CA ALA A 259 4.62 14.32 -4.82
C ALA A 259 4.23 12.84 -4.70
N ARG A 260 4.91 11.95 -5.44
CA ARG A 260 4.58 10.51 -5.43
C ARG A 260 5.37 9.79 -4.35
N ASN A 261 4.75 8.79 -3.72
CA ASN A 261 5.32 7.90 -2.70
C ASN A 261 5.76 8.54 -1.37
N MET A 262 5.91 9.86 -1.28
CA MET A 262 6.31 10.53 -0.02
C MET A 262 5.19 11.44 0.51
N THR A 263 4.53 12.21 -0.35
CA THR A 263 3.31 12.93 0.00
C THR A 263 2.09 12.00 -0.03
N SER A 264 1.26 12.04 1.01
CA SER A 264 0.08 11.19 1.13
C SER A 264 -0.97 11.49 0.04
N PRO A 265 -1.68 10.46 -0.47
CA PRO A 265 -2.73 10.64 -1.47
C PRO A 265 -3.75 11.70 -1.06
N GLY A 266 -4.04 12.63 -1.97
CA GLY A 266 -4.97 13.75 -1.74
C GLY A 266 -4.35 15.01 -1.13
N SER A 267 -3.05 15.01 -0.79
CA SER A 267 -2.30 16.22 -0.45
C SER A 267 -1.38 16.63 -1.60
N GLN A 268 -0.98 17.90 -1.64
CA GLN A 268 0.02 18.40 -2.59
C GLN A 268 1.40 18.42 -1.89
N PRO A 269 2.50 18.25 -2.63
CA PRO A 269 3.84 18.36 -2.04
C PRO A 269 4.08 19.78 -1.51
N ALA A 270 5.13 19.93 -0.72
CA ALA A 270 5.57 21.19 -0.14
C ALA A 270 5.81 22.24 -1.23
N ARG A 271 5.34 23.47 -0.97
CA ARG A 271 5.57 24.62 -1.84
C ARG A 271 6.80 25.38 -1.37
N PHE A 272 7.76 25.53 -2.28
CA PHE A 272 9.00 26.27 -2.04
C PHE A 272 8.91 27.71 -2.57
N ILE A 273 9.39 28.67 -1.77
CA ILE A 273 9.60 30.06 -2.14
C ILE A 273 11.09 30.34 -1.99
N GLY A 274 11.68 31.04 -2.97
CA GLY A 274 13.09 31.41 -2.96
C GLY A 274 14.01 30.28 -3.42
N ASP A 275 15.28 30.39 -3.06
CA ASP A 275 16.36 29.57 -3.61
C ASP A 275 16.55 28.29 -2.79
N TRP A 276 15.80 27.25 -3.14
CA TRP A 276 15.92 25.90 -2.62
C TRP A 276 16.58 24.97 -3.63
N GLN A 277 17.57 24.20 -3.20
CA GLN A 277 18.22 23.17 -4.00
C GLN A 277 17.67 21.80 -3.63
N GLN A 278 17.07 21.11 -4.60
CA GLN A 278 16.61 19.73 -4.44
C GLN A 278 17.83 18.78 -4.44
N GLN A 279 17.99 17.98 -3.39
CA GLN A 279 19.15 17.12 -3.19
C GLN A 279 18.87 15.72 -3.67
N ASP A 280 19.54 15.31 -4.74
CA ASP A 280 19.44 13.97 -5.34
C ASP A 280 20.21 12.92 -4.50
N GLN A 281 19.62 11.73 -4.30
CA GLN A 281 20.18 10.56 -3.63
C GLN A 281 21.52 10.15 -4.25
N GLY A 282 21.68 10.31 -5.57
CA GLY A 282 22.95 10.05 -6.25
C GLY A 282 24.07 11.00 -5.82
N LYS A 283 23.73 12.19 -5.29
CA LYS A 283 24.65 13.24 -4.85
C LYS A 283 24.91 13.23 -3.35
N VAL A 284 23.95 12.75 -2.56
CA VAL A 284 24.07 12.61 -1.09
C VAL A 284 23.84 11.16 -0.70
N LYS A 285 24.94 10.40 -0.60
CA LYS A 285 24.89 8.94 -0.42
C LYS A 285 24.51 8.51 0.99
N GLN A 286 24.70 9.38 1.97
CA GLN A 286 24.41 9.15 3.39
C GLN A 286 23.26 10.02 3.89
N THR A 287 22.17 10.11 3.12
CA THR A 287 20.97 10.83 3.57
C THR A 287 20.04 9.91 4.37
N ASN A 288 19.58 10.40 5.51
CA ASN A 288 18.48 9.80 6.28
C ASN A 288 17.18 10.58 6.03
N ALA A 289 16.98 11.06 4.81
CA ALA A 289 15.75 11.75 4.44
C ALA A 289 14.54 10.82 4.55
N PHE A 290 13.37 11.40 4.70
CA PHE A 290 12.15 10.61 4.71
C PHE A 290 11.91 10.06 3.31
N ALA A 291 11.64 8.77 3.23
CA ALA A 291 11.21 8.12 2.02
C ALA A 291 10.48 6.82 2.40
N LEU A 292 9.34 6.55 1.78
CA LEU A 292 8.78 5.19 1.81
C LEU A 292 9.61 4.26 0.92
N ASN A 293 10.18 4.79 -0.17
CA ASN A 293 11.23 4.18 -0.98
C ASN A 293 11.89 5.23 -1.88
N TYR A 294 13.12 4.97 -2.33
CA TYR A 294 13.88 5.85 -3.22
C TYR A 294 13.81 5.38 -4.68
N GLY A 295 13.63 6.33 -5.62
CA GLY A 295 13.66 6.08 -7.06
C GLY A 295 14.97 6.56 -7.71
N TRP A 296 15.26 6.09 -8.93
CA TRP A 296 16.45 6.45 -9.70
C TRP A 296 16.24 7.69 -10.61
N ASP A 297 15.10 8.35 -10.53
CA ASP A 297 14.59 9.38 -11.44
C ASP A 297 14.13 10.65 -10.68
N GLU A 298 12.99 11.26 -11.04
CA GLU A 298 12.44 12.46 -10.39
C GLU A 298 12.14 12.27 -8.89
N PHE A 299 12.09 11.02 -8.42
CA PHE A 299 11.96 10.64 -7.00
C PHE A 299 13.30 10.47 -6.29
N GLY A 300 14.39 10.81 -6.98
CA GLY A 300 15.73 10.81 -6.45
C GLY A 300 16.01 11.98 -5.53
N ALA A 301 15.16 13.00 -5.41
CA ALA A 301 15.44 14.18 -4.58
C ALA A 301 14.73 14.17 -3.21
N PRO A 302 15.22 13.42 -2.20
CA PRO A 302 14.44 13.17 -0.98
C PRO A 302 14.37 14.35 0.00
N TYR A 303 15.00 15.48 -0.28
CA TYR A 303 14.80 16.72 0.49
C TYR A 303 15.30 17.94 -0.30
N ALA A 304 14.95 19.13 0.19
CA ALA A 304 15.47 20.40 -0.29
C ALA A 304 16.37 21.05 0.77
N VAL A 305 17.38 21.79 0.31
CA VAL A 305 18.30 22.54 1.18
C VAL A 305 18.44 23.98 0.73
N THR A 306 18.62 24.86 1.69
CA THR A 306 19.06 26.24 1.46
C THR A 306 20.04 26.66 2.56
N PHE A 307 20.67 27.83 2.42
CA PHE A 307 21.58 28.38 3.43
C PHE A 307 20.89 29.44 4.29
N ALA A 308 21.46 29.67 5.45
CA ALA A 308 21.15 30.79 6.34
C ALA A 308 20.93 32.12 5.59
N GLY A 309 19.89 32.84 6.01
CA GLY A 309 19.47 34.10 5.42
C GLY A 309 18.50 34.86 6.33
N HIS A 310 17.62 35.67 5.74
CA HIS A 310 16.75 36.59 6.46
C HIS A 310 15.27 36.16 6.46
N GLY A 311 14.96 34.97 5.92
CA GLY A 311 13.61 34.41 5.84
C GLY A 311 12.95 34.54 4.47
N GLU A 312 13.72 34.94 3.45
CA GLU A 312 13.31 35.01 2.06
C GLU A 312 13.02 33.64 1.44
N ASN A 313 13.69 32.57 1.92
CA ASN A 313 13.46 31.21 1.46
C ASN A 313 12.51 30.50 2.43
N GLN A 314 11.39 29.99 1.92
CA GLN A 314 10.35 29.33 2.71
C GLN A 314 9.94 27.99 2.11
N ALA A 315 9.70 26.98 2.95
CA ALA A 315 9.07 25.73 2.57
C ALA A 315 7.74 25.60 3.31
N ILE A 316 6.65 25.39 2.56
CA ILE A 316 5.27 25.48 3.06
C ILE A 316 4.56 24.14 2.83
N TYR A 317 4.15 23.52 3.91
CA TYR A 317 3.53 22.21 3.99
C TYR A 317 2.05 22.36 4.34
N THR A 318 1.17 22.01 3.41
CA THR A 318 -0.28 22.18 3.58
C THR A 318 -0.98 20.82 3.52
N PRO A 319 -1.34 20.22 4.67
CA PRO A 319 -2.06 18.94 4.67
C PRO A 319 -3.49 19.11 4.17
N THR A 320 -3.99 18.14 3.41
CA THR A 320 -5.44 18.00 3.17
C THR A 320 -6.10 17.30 4.36
N ILE A 321 -6.71 18.06 5.26
CA ILE A 321 -7.41 17.52 6.43
C ILE A 321 -8.81 17.08 6.03
N GLY A 322 -9.08 15.77 6.02
CA GLY A 322 -10.42 15.25 5.71
C GLY A 322 -11.40 15.24 6.89
N VAL A 323 -10.87 15.16 8.12
CA VAL A 323 -11.66 15.09 9.35
C VAL A 323 -11.13 16.15 10.33
N SER A 324 -11.98 17.08 10.75
CA SER A 324 -11.59 18.05 11.78
C SER A 324 -11.28 17.32 13.09
N GLY A 325 -10.22 17.73 13.79
CA GLY A 325 -9.83 17.09 15.03
C GLY A 325 -8.44 17.52 15.51
N GLU A 326 -8.01 16.91 16.61
CA GLU A 326 -6.64 17.05 17.11
C GLU A 326 -5.71 16.13 16.33
N TYR A 327 -4.58 16.67 15.88
CA TYR A 327 -3.51 15.96 15.21
C TYR A 327 -2.19 16.17 15.95
N ASP A 328 -1.49 15.07 16.20
CA ASP A 328 -0.08 15.11 16.58
C ASP A 328 0.77 15.39 15.35
N VAL A 329 1.55 16.47 15.41
CA VAL A 329 2.39 16.97 14.32
C VAL A 329 3.82 16.59 14.59
N TYR A 330 4.45 15.99 13.58
CA TYR A 330 5.85 15.59 13.60
C TYR A 330 6.58 16.21 12.42
N GLU A 331 7.85 16.53 12.64
CA GLU A 331 8.80 16.94 11.62
C GLU A 331 9.81 15.80 11.36
N TRP A 332 10.31 15.71 10.15
CA TRP A 332 11.47 14.90 9.81
C TRP A 332 12.47 15.79 9.08
N HIS A 333 13.75 15.63 9.41
CA HIS A 333 14.86 16.20 8.64
C HIS A 333 15.99 15.17 8.44
N PRO A 334 16.72 15.27 7.33
CA PRO A 334 17.89 14.45 7.06
C PRO A 334 19.15 15.00 7.71
N PHE A 335 20.26 14.31 7.45
CA PHE A 335 21.61 14.84 7.53
C PHE A 335 22.08 15.29 6.14
N HIS A 336 22.73 16.45 6.05
CA HIS A 336 23.27 17.00 4.82
C HIS A 336 24.80 16.89 4.78
N GLY A 337 25.30 15.83 4.14
CA GLY A 337 26.74 15.60 4.00
C GLY A 337 27.07 14.24 3.39
N ASN A 338 28.35 13.98 3.15
CA ASN A 338 28.86 12.69 2.68
C ASN A 338 29.76 11.98 3.72
N ALA A 339 30.09 12.65 4.82
CA ALA A 339 30.79 12.10 5.96
C ALA A 339 30.27 12.72 7.27
N ASP A 340 30.36 11.99 8.39
CA ASP A 340 29.98 12.46 9.75
C ASP A 340 30.69 13.75 10.20
N SER A 341 31.69 14.24 9.47
CA SER A 341 32.36 15.52 9.73
C SER A 341 31.67 16.73 9.07
N ASP A 342 30.70 16.51 8.19
CA ASP A 342 30.12 17.55 7.33
C ASP A 342 28.98 18.35 8.01
N PHE A 343 28.63 18.03 9.26
CA PHE A 343 27.53 18.65 10.01
C PHE A 343 27.60 20.17 10.03
N GLN A 344 26.60 20.78 9.41
CA GLN A 344 26.46 22.23 9.28
C GLN A 344 24.99 22.66 9.31
N GLU A 345 24.08 21.83 9.81
CA GLU A 345 22.67 22.11 9.95
C GLU A 345 22.42 23.23 10.96
N ALA A 346 21.46 24.09 10.65
CA ALA A 346 21.06 25.17 11.53
C ALA A 346 20.37 24.63 12.79
N ILE A 347 20.66 25.26 13.94
CA ILE A 347 20.19 24.83 15.26
C ILE A 347 18.89 25.51 15.71
N ASP A 348 18.40 26.46 14.92
CA ASP A 348 17.31 27.36 15.28
C ASP A 348 16.35 27.64 14.12
N VAL A 349 16.14 26.67 13.23
CA VAL A 349 15.26 26.79 12.05
C VAL A 349 13.84 27.16 12.49
N PRO A 350 13.34 28.37 12.18
CA PRO A 350 12.05 28.81 12.66
C PRO A 350 10.92 28.12 11.90
N TYR A 351 9.90 27.69 12.64
CA TYR A 351 8.65 27.18 12.08
C TYR A 351 7.45 28.01 12.51
N VAL A 352 6.43 28.03 11.66
CA VAL A 352 5.11 28.62 11.91
C VAL A 352 4.04 27.58 11.56
N ILE A 353 3.24 27.16 12.55
CA ILE A 353 2.10 26.25 12.38
C ILE A 353 0.82 27.08 12.45
N VAL A 354 0.09 27.13 11.34
CA VAL A 354 -1.27 27.67 11.28
C VAL A 354 -2.24 26.53 11.56
N HIS A 355 -3.05 26.66 12.61
CA HIS A 355 -4.06 25.68 13.02
C HIS A 355 -5.38 26.39 13.34
N ALA A 356 -6.45 25.64 13.62
CA ALA A 356 -7.79 26.22 13.77
C ALA A 356 -7.95 27.16 14.98
N ARG A 357 -7.04 27.08 15.95
CA ARG A 357 -7.05 27.89 17.18
C ARG A 357 -6.09 29.08 17.12
N GLY A 358 -5.44 29.31 15.98
CA GLY A 358 -4.48 30.40 15.80
C GLY A 358 -3.17 29.91 15.19
N THR A 359 -2.08 30.59 15.56
CA THR A 359 -0.75 30.31 15.04
C THR A 359 0.18 29.97 16.18
N THR A 360 0.97 28.91 16.02
CA THR A 360 2.05 28.53 16.93
C THR A 360 3.39 28.68 16.22
N THR A 361 4.39 29.24 16.90
CA THR A 361 5.74 29.43 16.37
C THR A 361 6.76 28.75 17.26
N GLY A 362 7.83 28.25 16.68
CA GLY A 362 8.96 27.68 17.42
C GLY A 362 10.18 27.55 16.53
N VAL A 363 11.16 26.77 17.00
CA VAL A 363 12.39 26.47 16.27
C VAL A 363 12.66 24.97 16.27
N ILE A 364 13.33 24.48 15.22
CA ILE A 364 13.85 23.13 15.11
C ILE A 364 15.38 23.20 15.13
N ASP A 365 16.00 22.40 15.99
CA ASP A 365 17.44 22.16 15.98
C ASP A 365 17.75 20.99 15.03
N GLN A 366 18.08 21.30 13.78
CA GLN A 366 18.33 20.28 12.74
C GLN A 366 19.72 19.63 12.87
N SER A 367 20.53 20.04 13.85
CA SER A 367 21.78 19.34 14.18
C SER A 367 21.57 18.08 15.02
N LYS A 368 20.33 17.77 15.41
CA LYS A 368 19.97 16.67 16.30
C LYS A 368 18.71 15.97 15.80
N ASN A 369 18.59 14.68 16.13
CA ASN A 369 17.38 13.90 15.86
C ASN A 369 17.05 13.73 14.36
N GLN A 370 18.07 13.69 13.51
CA GLN A 370 17.93 13.37 12.09
C GLN A 370 17.37 11.97 11.86
N GLY A 371 16.69 11.76 10.74
CA GLY A 371 16.25 10.43 10.32
C GLY A 371 15.17 9.81 11.20
N GLN A 372 14.39 10.63 11.91
CA GLN A 372 13.26 10.19 12.72
C GLN A 372 12.16 11.25 12.79
N TRP A 373 10.97 10.84 13.23
CA TRP A 373 9.82 11.72 13.42
C TRP A 373 9.88 12.47 14.75
N ASN A 374 10.16 13.76 14.70
CA ASN A 374 10.30 14.69 15.83
C ASN A 374 8.97 15.34 16.19
N PHE A 375 8.46 15.10 17.40
CA PHE A 375 7.16 15.66 17.82
C PHE A 375 7.25 17.17 18.06
N LEU A 376 6.40 17.95 17.37
CA LEU A 376 6.31 19.40 17.54
C LEU A 376 5.17 19.83 18.45
N GLY A 377 4.08 19.05 18.48
CA GLY A 377 2.93 19.37 19.31
C GLY A 377 1.64 18.77 18.78
N ARG A 378 0.57 19.00 19.56
CA ARG A 378 -0.79 18.60 19.22
C ARG A 378 -1.61 19.84 18.88
N PHE A 379 -2.23 19.84 17.71
CA PHE A 379 -2.98 20.99 17.23
C PHE A 379 -4.33 20.57 16.62
N TYR A 380 -5.34 21.39 16.86
CA TYR A 380 -6.65 21.19 16.26
C TYR A 380 -6.67 21.78 14.85
N PHE A 381 -7.01 20.95 13.85
CA PHE A 381 -7.20 21.39 12.47
C PHE A 381 -8.67 21.27 12.05
N ASN A 382 -9.12 22.22 11.22
CA ASN A 382 -10.41 22.13 10.54
C ASN A 382 -10.25 21.31 9.25
N ARG A 383 -11.30 20.60 8.86
CA ARG A 383 -11.41 19.98 7.54
C ARG A 383 -11.13 21.01 6.45
N GLY A 384 -10.30 20.63 5.47
CA GLY A 384 -9.84 21.47 4.37
C GLY A 384 -8.32 21.66 4.41
N GLN A 385 -7.85 22.76 3.80
CA GLN A 385 -6.44 23.10 3.65
C GLN A 385 -6.11 24.45 4.30
N SER A 386 -6.83 24.83 5.36
CA SER A 386 -6.60 26.09 6.08
C SER A 386 -5.42 26.02 7.04
N GLY A 387 -4.98 24.81 7.40
CA GLY A 387 -3.80 24.61 8.24
C GLY A 387 -2.54 24.43 7.38
N SER A 388 -1.41 24.88 7.91
CA SER A 388 -0.12 24.74 7.23
C SER A 388 1.04 24.79 8.23
N ILE A 389 2.20 24.32 7.78
CA ILE A 389 3.48 24.50 8.47
C ILE A 389 4.42 25.21 7.51
N THR A 390 5.08 26.27 7.97
CA THR A 390 6.09 26.97 7.19
C THR A 390 7.40 26.96 7.96
N ILE A 391 8.48 26.50 7.32
CA ILE A 391 9.84 26.75 7.78
C ILE A 391 10.51 27.79 6.89
N SER A 392 11.51 28.50 7.41
CA SER A 392 12.24 29.50 6.62
C SER A 392 13.73 29.49 6.92
N ASN A 393 14.52 30.07 6.02
CA ASN A 393 15.96 30.22 6.21
C ASN A 393 16.37 31.37 7.14
N LYS A 394 15.46 31.90 7.96
CA LYS A 394 15.76 32.99 8.90
C LYS A 394 16.57 32.49 10.10
N VAL A 395 17.83 32.17 9.85
CA VAL A 395 18.83 31.67 10.81
C VAL A 395 20.15 32.37 10.52
N SER A 396 21.06 32.45 11.50
CA SER A 396 22.32 33.18 11.32
C SER A 396 23.38 32.40 10.56
N THR A 397 23.37 31.06 10.63
CA THR A 397 24.42 30.19 10.10
C THR A 397 23.87 28.80 9.78
N GLY A 398 24.56 28.08 8.90
CA GLY A 398 24.27 26.69 8.59
C GLY A 398 23.25 26.47 7.47
N PHE A 399 22.98 25.20 7.20
CA PHE A 399 21.99 24.72 6.24
C PHE A 399 20.61 24.63 6.88
N VAL A 400 19.57 24.96 6.11
CA VAL A 400 18.18 24.69 6.46
C VAL A 400 17.66 23.62 5.53
N LEU A 401 17.18 22.52 6.11
CA LEU A 401 16.70 21.34 5.41
C LEU A 401 15.17 21.30 5.44
N ALA A 402 14.58 20.94 4.32
CA ALA A 402 13.15 20.84 4.13
C ALA A 402 12.81 19.49 3.50
N ASP A 403 12.18 18.62 4.29
CA ASP A 403 11.90 17.23 3.94
C ASP A 403 10.41 16.98 4.17
N ALA A 404 10.00 16.45 5.33
CA ALA A 404 8.63 16.00 5.55
C ALA A 404 8.01 16.45 6.87
N PHE A 405 6.68 16.62 6.84
CA PHE A 405 5.85 16.76 8.03
C PHE A 405 4.75 15.70 8.06
N LYS A 406 4.48 15.13 9.23
CA LYS A 406 3.46 14.10 9.46
C LYS A 406 2.41 14.55 10.46
N PHE A 407 1.15 14.34 10.10
CA PHE A 407 -0.02 14.65 10.91
C PHE A 407 -0.74 13.36 11.26
N VAL A 408 -0.75 12.99 12.53
CA VAL A 408 -1.39 11.78 13.04
C VAL A 408 -2.65 12.17 13.81
N HIS A 409 -3.83 11.80 13.30
CA HIS A 409 -5.07 12.06 14.02
C HIS A 409 -5.07 11.31 15.36
N VAL A 410 -5.49 11.97 16.45
CA VAL A 410 -5.37 11.42 17.81
C VAL A 410 -6.14 10.12 18.00
N SER A 411 -7.20 9.85 17.21
CA SER A 411 -7.89 8.54 17.25
C SER A 411 -6.99 7.34 16.92
N ASN A 412 -5.88 7.56 16.22
CA ASN A 412 -4.92 6.50 15.89
C ASN A 412 -3.89 6.29 17.00
N THR A 413 -3.62 7.32 17.81
CA THR A 413 -2.66 7.20 18.93
C THR A 413 -3.20 6.33 20.07
N SER A 414 -4.52 6.21 20.18
CA SER A 414 -5.18 5.19 21.03
C SER A 414 -5.17 3.77 20.42
N ARG A 415 -4.61 3.60 19.22
CA ARG A 415 -4.75 2.41 18.38
C ARG A 415 -3.44 1.87 17.82
N ALA A 416 -2.29 2.26 18.38
CA ALA A 416 -1.01 1.66 18.01
C ALA A 416 -1.08 0.15 18.28
N ASP A 417 -1.30 -0.61 17.22
CA ASP A 417 -1.30 -2.06 17.26
C ASP A 417 0.14 -2.52 17.45
N THR A 418 0.52 -2.67 18.71
CA THR A 418 1.81 -3.21 19.12
C THR A 418 1.79 -4.73 19.20
N THR A 419 0.65 -5.35 18.86
CA THR A 419 0.48 -6.80 18.91
C THR A 419 0.57 -7.34 17.50
N PRO A 420 1.67 -8.02 17.11
CA PRO A 420 1.73 -8.72 15.84
C PRO A 420 0.49 -9.61 15.67
N PRO A 421 -0.04 -9.78 14.44
CA PRO A 421 -1.17 -10.67 14.22
C PRO A 421 -0.84 -12.05 14.79
N PHE A 422 -1.85 -12.70 15.40
CA PHE A 422 -1.64 -14.03 15.95
C PHE A 422 -1.11 -14.95 14.84
N PRO A 423 -0.02 -15.71 15.09
CA PRO A 423 0.40 -16.73 14.15
C PRO A 423 -0.77 -17.71 13.89
N PRO A 424 -0.85 -18.33 12.70
CA PRO A 424 -1.96 -19.20 12.33
C PRO A 424 -2.22 -20.26 13.42
N THR A 425 -3.43 -20.29 13.97
CA THR A 425 -3.82 -21.29 14.96
C THR A 425 -4.21 -22.60 14.27
N GLY A 426 -3.75 -23.73 14.80
CA GLY A 426 -4.13 -25.07 14.29
C GLY A 426 -3.08 -25.76 13.41
N VAL A 427 -1.87 -25.22 13.30
CA VAL A 427 -0.74 -25.95 12.68
C VAL A 427 -0.25 -27.01 13.66
N LYS A 428 -0.69 -28.26 13.48
CA LYS A 428 -0.04 -29.42 14.09
C LYS A 428 1.07 -29.88 13.16
N VAL A 429 2.31 -29.73 13.60
CA VAL A 429 3.45 -30.40 12.96
C VAL A 429 3.39 -31.85 13.41
N GLU A 430 2.90 -32.75 12.55
CA GLU A 430 3.07 -34.18 12.78
C GLU A 430 4.53 -34.55 12.50
N HIS A 431 5.28 -34.81 13.55
CA HIS A 431 6.57 -35.49 13.44
C HIS A 431 6.28 -36.97 13.12
N LYS A 432 6.76 -37.44 11.96
CA LYS A 432 6.87 -38.87 11.67
C LYS A 432 8.24 -39.38 12.09
#